data_AF-A0A538U0A8-F1
#
_entry.id   AF-A0A538U0A8-F1
#
_cell.length_a   1.000
_cell.length_b   1.000
_cell.length_c   1.000
_cell.angle_alpha   90.00
_cell.angle_beta   90.00
_cell.angle_gamma   90.00
#
_symmetry.space_group_name_H-M   'P 1'
#
loop_
_entity.id
_entity.type
_entity.pdbx_description
1 polymer ?
#
loop_
_entity_poly.entity_id
_entity_poly.type
_entity_poly.pdbx_seq_one_letter_code
_entity_poly.pdbx_strand_id
1 'polypeptide(L)'
;MVSSVHPGGSRHAASVGSRARVSARPFQLSTTTARVLTPRAPPRAPHVAIFRGDLARLPLRAASFDLTVCHYVLEHVGDLEPCCDELARVTRPGGTLYLSVPRAAAFDDRLYRFAGYFAKYALLKLKKRLEHQQRFDEDQVLRRFESRGFELEAMARVPAGFSWMNDPRTQPLQGAFTDALAWLHRATGVALAKDANFVLTFRNTGLPGARRAPVVRRVTHVCRRSGEHALVDPPRPWPTRWTCPWCGETNPFGRPR
;
A
#
# COMPACT_ATOMS: atom_id res chain seq x y z
N MET A 1 2.90 7.65 4.43
CA MET A 1 1.73 8.22 5.14
C MET A 1 1.53 7.46 6.42
N VAL A 2 2.01 7.97 7.57
CA VAL A 2 1.64 7.47 8.91
C VAL A 2 0.22 7.97 9.23
N SER A 3 -0.60 7.20 9.92
CA SER A 3 -1.98 7.58 10.27
C SER A 3 -2.32 6.92 11.60
N SER A 4 -2.89 7.68 12.53
CA SER A 4 -3.17 7.25 13.91
C SER A 4 -4.64 7.38 14.28
N VAL A 5 -5.03 6.72 15.37
CA VAL A 5 -6.41 6.57 15.84
C VAL A 5 -6.42 6.73 17.36
N HIS A 6 -7.24 7.62 17.94
CA HIS A 6 -7.36 7.81 19.41
C HIS A 6 -8.85 7.87 19.83
N PRO A 7 -9.24 7.36 21.02
CA PRO A 7 -10.64 7.37 21.48
C PRO A 7 -10.99 8.59 22.37
N GLY A 8 -12.13 9.25 22.13
CA GLY A 8 -12.68 10.24 23.07
C GLY A 8 -14.05 10.85 22.71
N GLY A 9 -15.05 10.65 23.60
CA GLY A 9 -16.05 11.64 24.04
C GLY A 9 -17.16 12.17 23.11
N SER A 10 -18.40 11.73 23.36
CA SER A 10 -19.73 12.09 22.82
C SER A 10 -20.10 13.59 22.61
N ARG A 11 -20.96 13.92 21.62
CA ARG A 11 -22.44 14.10 21.73
C ARG A 11 -23.12 14.55 20.41
N HIS A 12 -24.37 14.10 20.28
CA HIS A 12 -25.51 14.56 19.44
C HIS A 12 -25.78 13.95 18.07
N ALA A 13 -27.08 13.72 17.88
CA ALA A 13 -27.74 12.79 16.99
C ALA A 13 -28.74 13.54 16.09
N ALA A 14 -28.96 13.05 14.88
CA ALA A 14 -30.21 13.17 14.14
C ALA A 14 -30.33 12.03 13.11
N SER A 15 -31.49 11.39 13.11
CA SER A 15 -31.97 10.24 12.31
C SER A 15 -32.43 10.68 10.90
N VAL A 16 -32.67 9.86 9.85
CA VAL A 16 -33.43 8.61 9.66
C VAL A 16 -33.06 7.99 8.28
N GLY A 17 -33.14 6.66 8.13
CA GLY A 17 -33.28 6.00 6.81
C GLY A 17 -32.67 4.60 6.74
N SER A 18 -33.49 3.55 6.82
CA SER A 18 -33.13 2.15 7.05
C SER A 18 -32.47 1.41 5.87
N ARG A 19 -31.32 0.76 6.12
CA ARG A 19 -30.84 -0.52 5.55
C ARG A 19 -29.60 -0.99 6.35
N ALA A 20 -29.64 -2.22 6.88
CA ALA A 20 -28.58 -2.96 7.57
C ALA A 20 -27.65 -2.13 8.51
N ARG A 21 -27.96 -2.10 9.82
CA ARG A 21 -27.08 -1.54 10.86
C ARG A 21 -25.84 -2.42 11.04
N VAL A 22 -24.74 -2.11 10.36
CA VAL A 22 -23.41 -2.29 10.93
C VAL A 22 -23.25 -1.18 11.96
N SER A 23 -23.12 -1.51 13.24
CA SER A 23 -22.83 -0.55 14.30
C SER A 23 -21.41 -0.02 14.14
N ALA A 24 -21.22 0.90 13.20
CA ALA A 24 -20.02 1.72 13.15
C ALA A 24 -20.21 2.84 14.17
N ARG A 25 -19.66 2.66 15.38
CA ARG A 25 -19.49 3.78 16.31
C ARG A 25 -18.66 4.85 15.60
N PRO A 26 -19.06 6.14 15.61
CA PRO A 26 -18.26 7.20 15.01
C PRO A 26 -16.92 7.26 15.74
N PHE A 27 -15.86 6.80 15.09
CA PHE A 27 -14.49 6.87 15.58
C PHE A 27 -13.88 8.16 15.03
N GLN A 28 -13.55 9.12 15.90
CA GLN A 28 -12.81 10.31 15.47
C GLN A 28 -11.35 9.92 15.17
N LEU A 29 -10.97 10.01 13.90
CA LEU A 29 -9.65 9.66 13.40
C LEU A 29 -8.72 10.88 13.57
N SER A 30 -7.74 10.81 14.48
CA SER A 30 -6.69 11.84 14.57
C SER A 30 -5.48 11.42 13.74
N THR A 31 -5.36 11.93 12.51
CA THR A 31 -4.35 11.49 11.55
C THR A 31 -3.11 12.36 11.62
N THR A 32 -1.94 11.77 11.90
CA THR A 32 -0.66 12.47 11.71
C THR A 32 0.05 11.93 10.46
N THR A 33 -0.05 12.65 9.34
CA THR A 33 0.54 12.23 8.07
C THR A 33 1.93 12.82 7.84
N ALA A 34 2.92 11.94 7.66
CA ALA A 34 4.16 12.28 6.94
C ALA A 34 3.95 11.99 5.45
N ARG A 35 4.04 13.03 4.62
CA ARG A 35 3.82 12.99 3.16
C ARG A 35 5.12 13.32 2.44
N VAL A 36 5.48 12.52 1.44
CA VAL A 36 6.44 12.95 0.41
C VAL A 36 5.76 14.06 -0.39
N LEU A 37 6.34 15.26 -0.33
CA LEU A 37 5.72 16.55 -0.61
C LEU A 37 4.98 16.60 -1.96
N THR A 38 3.66 16.80 -1.90
CA THR A 38 2.95 17.51 -2.97
C THR A 38 3.18 19.01 -2.81
N PRO A 39 3.34 19.80 -3.89
CA PRO A 39 3.57 21.25 -3.81
C PRO A 39 2.40 22.03 -3.18
N ARG A 40 1.25 21.40 -2.96
CA ARG A 40 0.07 22.01 -2.32
C ARG A 40 -0.05 21.51 -0.89
N ALA A 41 -0.11 22.44 0.07
CA ALA A 41 -0.50 22.13 1.43
C ALA A 41 -1.92 21.49 1.39
N PRO A 42 -2.11 20.30 1.98
CA PRO A 42 -3.44 19.71 2.02
C PRO A 42 -4.37 20.59 2.87
N PRO A 43 -5.69 20.52 2.64
CA PRO A 43 -6.66 21.28 3.43
C PRO A 43 -6.51 20.96 4.92
N ARG A 44 -6.54 22.00 5.76
CA ARG A 44 -6.59 21.82 7.22
C ARG A 44 -7.90 21.11 7.56
N ALA A 45 -7.80 19.97 8.23
CA ALA A 45 -8.93 19.24 8.75
C ALA A 45 -8.82 19.15 10.28
N PRO A 46 -9.94 19.21 11.02
CA PRO A 46 -9.94 18.91 12.45
C PRO A 46 -9.27 17.55 12.68
N HIS A 47 -8.45 17.46 13.72
CA HIS A 47 -7.72 16.23 14.09
C HIS A 47 -6.65 15.76 13.09
N VAL A 48 -6.26 16.57 12.09
CA VAL A 48 -5.17 16.25 11.17
C VAL A 48 -3.96 17.14 11.46
N ALA A 49 -2.86 16.51 11.86
CA ALA A 49 -1.56 17.15 11.99
C ALA A 49 -0.66 16.74 10.82
N ILE A 50 0.01 17.73 10.22
CA ILE A 50 0.96 17.52 9.13
C ILE A 50 2.25 18.19 9.51
N PHE A 51 3.33 17.42 9.42
CA PHE A 51 4.67 17.93 9.69
C PHE A 51 5.64 17.38 8.65
N ARG A 52 6.77 18.06 8.50
CA ARG A 52 7.90 17.60 7.71
C ARG A 52 8.90 16.92 8.64
N GLY A 53 9.32 15.71 8.31
CA GLY A 53 10.32 14.97 9.08
C GLY A 53 11.06 13.98 8.20
N ASP A 54 12.24 13.56 8.67
CA ASP A 54 12.98 12.44 8.12
C ASP A 54 12.46 11.14 8.74
N LEU A 55 12.17 10.13 7.92
CA LEU A 55 11.69 8.84 8.43
C LEU A 55 12.76 8.11 9.23
N ALA A 56 14.04 8.34 8.96
CA ALA A 56 15.14 7.80 9.75
C ALA A 56 15.26 8.47 11.13
N ARG A 57 14.58 9.60 11.36
CA ARG A 57 14.58 10.31 12.64
C ARG A 57 13.35 11.23 12.76
N LEU A 58 12.22 10.65 13.14
CA LEU A 58 10.96 11.38 13.28
C LEU A 58 10.97 12.26 14.54
N PRO A 59 10.50 13.52 14.46
CA PRO A 59 10.32 14.41 15.61
C PRO A 59 9.06 14.05 16.41
N LEU A 60 8.89 12.76 16.72
CA LEU A 60 7.75 12.19 17.41
C LEU A 60 8.22 11.43 18.64
N ARG A 61 7.42 11.41 19.70
CA ARG A 61 7.74 10.63 20.89
C ARG A 61 7.63 9.13 20.60
N ALA A 62 8.36 8.32 21.35
CA ALA A 62 8.21 6.87 21.29
C ALA A 62 6.80 6.46 21.75
N ALA A 63 6.34 5.28 21.34
CA ALA A 63 5.07 4.67 21.76
C ALA A 63 3.91 5.69 21.75
N SER A 64 3.77 6.44 20.67
CA SER A 64 2.76 7.50 20.57
C SER A 64 1.53 7.07 19.78
N PHE A 65 1.67 6.10 18.88
CA PHE A 65 0.60 5.74 17.96
C PHE A 65 0.08 4.32 18.15
N ASP A 66 -1.24 4.19 18.23
CA ASP A 66 -1.96 2.91 18.22
C ASP A 66 -1.93 2.25 16.83
N LEU A 67 -1.81 3.06 15.77
CA LEU A 67 -1.64 2.63 14.39
C LEU A 67 -0.54 3.48 13.74
N THR A 68 0.37 2.82 13.05
CA THR A 68 1.35 3.43 12.15
C THR A 68 1.10 2.90 10.75
N VAL A 69 1.14 3.78 9.75
CA VAL A 69 0.94 3.40 8.34
C VAL A 69 2.19 3.75 7.55
N CYS A 70 2.70 2.81 6.77
CA CYS A 70 3.84 3.01 5.89
C CYS A 70 3.47 2.48 4.50
N HIS A 71 2.89 3.35 3.69
CA HIS A 71 2.31 2.99 2.40
C HIS A 71 3.18 3.46 1.24
N TYR A 72 3.90 2.53 0.60
CA TYR A 72 4.83 2.79 -0.51
C TYR A 72 5.80 3.94 -0.22
N VAL A 73 6.55 3.80 0.88
CA VAL A 73 7.56 4.79 1.32
C VAL A 73 8.95 4.16 1.42
N LEU A 74 9.08 2.96 2.01
CA LEU A 74 10.38 2.36 2.32
C LEU A 74 11.20 2.02 1.05
N GLU A 75 10.57 1.85 -0.10
CA GLU A 75 11.26 1.65 -1.38
C GLU A 75 12.11 2.85 -1.80
N HIS A 76 11.78 4.04 -1.29
CA HIS A 76 12.41 5.29 -1.70
C HIS A 76 13.50 5.78 -0.75
N VAL A 77 13.59 5.22 0.46
CA VAL A 77 14.54 5.70 1.48
C VAL A 77 15.97 5.24 1.19
N GLY A 78 16.95 6.01 1.65
CA GLY A 78 18.37 5.62 1.60
C GLY A 78 18.71 4.61 2.69
N ASP A 79 18.45 4.98 3.95
CA ASP A 79 18.78 4.16 5.12
C ASP A 79 17.55 3.41 5.64
N LEU A 80 17.41 2.15 5.22
CA LEU A 80 16.24 1.34 5.52
C LEU A 80 16.10 0.98 7.01
N GLU A 81 17.18 0.55 7.66
CA GLU A 81 17.12 0.08 9.05
C GLU A 81 16.72 1.20 10.04
N PRO A 82 17.30 2.41 10.00
CA PRO A 82 16.84 3.51 10.84
C PRO A 82 15.37 3.88 10.60
N CYS A 83 14.89 3.80 9.36
CA CYS A 83 13.48 4.02 9.06
C CYS A 83 12.58 2.95 9.70
N CYS A 84 12.99 1.68 9.65
CA CYS A 84 12.28 0.58 10.33
C CYS A 84 12.31 0.74 11.86
N ASP A 85 13.44 1.20 12.42
CA ASP A 85 13.59 1.48 13.86
C ASP A 85 12.64 2.59 14.30
N GLU A 86 12.53 3.67 13.53
CA GLU A 86 11.61 4.77 13.84
C GLU A 86 10.14 4.33 13.76
N LEU A 87 9.76 3.55 12.76
CA LEU A 87 8.41 2.98 12.66
C LEU A 87 8.09 2.11 13.88
N ALA A 88 9.06 1.30 14.33
CA ALA A 88 8.91 0.50 15.54
C ALA A 88 8.79 1.37 16.79
N ARG A 89 9.69 2.35 16.94
CA ARG A 89 9.78 3.25 18.09
C ARG A 89 8.51 4.06 18.30
N VAL A 90 7.91 4.60 17.24
CA VAL A 90 6.72 5.47 17.37
C VAL A 90 5.44 4.67 17.58
N THR A 91 5.41 3.40 17.18
CA THR A 91 4.27 2.51 17.38
C THR A 91 4.24 2.01 18.82
N ARG A 92 3.10 2.15 19.51
CA ARG A 92 2.91 1.67 20.88
C ARG A 92 3.13 0.15 20.96
N PRO A 93 3.61 -0.39 22.11
CA PRO A 93 3.35 -1.79 22.44
C PRO A 93 1.85 -2.05 22.42
N GLY A 94 1.43 -3.14 21.76
CA GLY A 94 0.03 -3.40 21.43
C GLY A 94 -0.54 -2.52 20.31
N GLY A 95 0.27 -1.72 19.62
CA GLY A 95 -0.13 -0.97 18.43
C GLY A 95 0.02 -1.80 17.16
N THR A 96 -0.52 -1.32 16.05
CA THR A 96 -0.44 -1.98 14.74
C THR A 96 0.41 -1.16 13.78
N LEU A 97 1.25 -1.83 12.99
CA LEU A 97 1.94 -1.25 11.84
C LEU A 97 1.33 -1.82 10.56
N TYR A 98 0.74 -0.96 9.74
CA TYR A 98 0.41 -1.27 8.36
C TYR A 98 1.60 -0.92 7.47
N LEU A 99 2.03 -1.85 6.64
CA LEU A 99 3.13 -1.68 5.70
C LEU A 99 2.71 -2.13 4.30
N SER A 100 3.09 -1.38 3.28
CA SER A 100 3.02 -1.87 1.91
C SER A 100 4.26 -1.47 1.13
N VAL A 101 4.77 -2.41 0.34
CA VAL A 101 6.02 -2.27 -0.43
C VAL A 101 5.92 -3.08 -1.73
N PRO A 102 6.62 -2.65 -2.80
CA PRO A 102 6.71 -3.40 -4.04
C PRO A 102 7.60 -4.62 -3.85
N ARG A 103 7.22 -5.76 -4.45
CA ARG A 103 8.08 -6.95 -4.49
C ARG A 103 9.10 -6.78 -5.61
N ALA A 104 10.39 -6.78 -5.27
CA ALA A 104 11.47 -6.52 -6.23
C ALA A 104 11.56 -7.57 -7.36
N ALA A 105 11.12 -8.80 -7.09
CA ALA A 105 11.06 -9.87 -8.09
C ALA A 105 9.87 -9.76 -9.05
N ALA A 106 8.92 -8.85 -8.83
CA ALA A 106 7.76 -8.67 -9.68
C ALA A 106 8.14 -8.09 -11.04
N PHE A 107 7.42 -8.49 -12.09
CA PHE A 107 7.58 -7.90 -13.42
C PHE A 107 7.35 -6.38 -13.40
N ASP A 108 6.36 -5.92 -12.65
CA ASP A 108 6.02 -4.50 -12.49
C ASP A 108 7.20 -3.67 -11.94
N ASP A 109 7.77 -4.08 -10.80
CA ASP A 109 8.92 -3.37 -10.21
C ASP A 109 10.15 -3.41 -11.14
N ARG A 110 10.40 -4.55 -11.81
CA ARG A 110 11.48 -4.69 -12.78
C ARG A 110 11.29 -3.75 -13.97
N LEU A 111 10.08 -3.69 -14.53
CA LEU A 111 9.74 -2.82 -15.65
C LEU A 111 9.89 -1.35 -15.27
N TYR A 112 9.39 -0.98 -14.10
CA TYR A 112 9.50 0.38 -13.57
C TYR A 112 10.97 0.81 -13.40
N ARG A 113 11.80 -0.03 -12.77
CA ARG A 113 13.25 0.24 -12.65
C ARG A 113 13.93 0.33 -14.00
N PHE A 114 13.62 -0.58 -14.92
CA PHE A 114 14.16 -0.57 -16.28
C PHE A 114 13.83 0.75 -16.99
N ALA A 115 12.58 1.20 -16.94
CA ALA A 115 12.16 2.48 -17.52
C ALA A 115 12.90 3.67 -16.87
N GLY A 116 13.16 3.61 -15.56
CA GLY A 116 13.98 4.58 -14.84
C GLY A 116 15.43 4.63 -15.36
N TYR A 117 16.06 3.46 -15.49
CA TYR A 117 17.44 3.31 -16.00
C TYR A 117 17.57 3.74 -17.46
N PHE A 118 16.65 3.29 -18.32
CA PHE A 118 16.61 3.66 -19.72
C PHE A 118 16.51 5.18 -19.88
N ALA A 119 15.60 5.83 -19.16
CA ALA A 119 15.48 7.27 -19.19
C ALA A 119 16.76 8.00 -18.72
N LYS A 120 17.45 7.46 -17.71
CA LYS A 120 18.68 8.07 -17.18
C LYS A 120 19.84 7.97 -18.16
N TYR A 121 20.08 6.77 -18.71
CA TYR A 121 21.26 6.48 -19.52
C TYR A 121 21.01 6.65 -21.02
N ALA A 122 19.98 6.02 -21.57
CA ALA A 122 19.71 6.07 -23.00
C ALA A 122 19.18 7.44 -23.46
N LEU A 123 18.39 8.13 -22.62
CA LEU A 123 17.90 9.48 -22.90
C LEU A 123 18.74 10.60 -22.25
N LEU A 124 19.94 10.26 -21.75
CA LEU A 124 20.90 11.19 -21.13
C LEU A 124 20.32 12.07 -20.00
N LYS A 125 19.25 11.63 -19.33
CA LYS A 125 18.68 12.34 -18.16
C LYS A 125 19.48 12.02 -16.90
N LEU A 126 20.78 12.35 -16.90
CA LEU A 126 21.73 11.96 -15.85
C LEU A 126 21.37 12.47 -14.45
N LYS A 127 20.63 13.58 -14.35
CA LYS A 127 20.09 14.13 -13.09
C LYS A 127 18.89 13.37 -12.51
N LYS A 128 18.34 12.38 -13.23
CA LYS A 128 17.21 11.57 -12.75
C LYS A 128 17.67 10.67 -11.59
N ARG A 129 17.04 10.84 -10.43
CA ARG A 129 17.18 9.90 -9.32
C ARG A 129 16.35 8.65 -9.61
N LEU A 130 16.91 7.49 -9.35
CA LEU A 130 16.14 6.24 -9.39
C LEU A 130 15.26 6.21 -8.15
N GLU A 131 13.95 6.10 -8.36
CA GLU A 131 12.96 6.27 -7.30
C GLU A 131 12.93 5.06 -6.35
N HIS A 132 12.95 3.82 -6.86
CA HIS A 132 13.03 2.62 -6.02
C HIS A 132 14.50 2.26 -5.73
N GLN A 133 14.98 2.68 -4.56
CA GLN A 133 16.32 2.38 -4.06
C GLN A 133 16.36 1.00 -3.39
N GLN A 134 15.40 0.73 -2.49
CA GLN A 134 15.35 -0.53 -1.75
C GLN A 134 14.73 -1.65 -2.59
N ARG A 135 15.08 -2.90 -2.28
CA ARG A 135 14.52 -4.10 -2.90
C ARG A 135 13.92 -4.97 -1.81
N PHE A 136 12.62 -5.24 -1.89
CA PHE A 136 11.94 -6.06 -0.91
C PHE A 136 11.66 -7.47 -1.43
N ASP A 137 12.00 -8.40 -0.56
CA ASP A 137 11.55 -9.78 -0.54
C ASP A 137 10.67 -9.99 0.71
N GLU A 138 9.74 -10.94 0.65
CA GLU A 138 8.75 -11.18 1.71
C GLU A 138 9.45 -11.48 3.04
N ASP A 139 10.32 -12.49 3.07
CA ASP A 139 10.98 -12.94 4.29
C ASP A 139 11.89 -11.86 4.88
N GLN A 140 12.50 -11.06 4.01
CA GLN A 140 13.32 -9.93 4.41
C GLN A 140 12.53 -8.83 5.10
N VAL A 141 11.29 -8.57 4.67
CA VAL A 141 10.39 -7.62 5.36
C VAL A 141 9.96 -8.19 6.69
N LEU A 142 9.56 -9.47 6.72
CA LEU A 142 9.12 -10.14 7.96
C LEU A 142 10.22 -10.11 9.03
N ARG A 143 11.42 -10.60 8.70
CA ARG A 143 12.55 -10.63 9.66
C ARG A 143 12.88 -9.26 10.24
N ARG A 144 12.81 -8.20 9.42
CA ARG A 144 13.09 -6.83 9.88
C ARG A 144 12.15 -6.39 10.98
N PHE A 145 10.86 -6.65 10.85
CA PHE A 145 9.89 -6.25 11.87
C PHE A 145 9.83 -7.25 13.03
N GLU A 146 9.98 -8.56 12.77
CA GLU A 146 10.08 -9.57 13.83
C GLU A 146 11.23 -9.29 14.82
N SER A 147 12.40 -8.92 14.31
CA SER A 147 13.55 -8.53 15.15
C SER A 147 13.29 -7.29 16.02
N ARG A 148 12.24 -6.52 15.72
CA ARG A 148 11.81 -5.30 16.43
C ARG A 148 10.60 -5.54 17.32
N GLY A 149 10.27 -6.80 17.61
CA GLY A 149 9.14 -7.17 18.47
C GLY A 149 7.79 -7.06 17.77
N PHE A 150 7.76 -7.06 16.43
CA PHE A 150 6.51 -7.11 15.68
C PHE A 150 6.15 -8.53 15.25
N GLU A 151 4.90 -8.87 15.42
CA GLU A 151 4.32 -10.14 14.98
C GLU A 151 3.42 -9.88 13.76
N LEU A 152 3.53 -10.69 12.72
CA LEU A 152 2.67 -10.55 11.55
C LEU A 152 1.23 -10.99 11.89
N GLU A 153 0.26 -10.08 11.77
CA GLU A 153 -1.17 -10.39 11.97
C GLU A 153 -1.84 -10.83 10.68
N ALA A 154 -1.56 -10.12 9.58
CA ALA A 154 -2.16 -10.41 8.28
C ALA A 154 -1.27 -9.96 7.14
N MET A 155 -1.44 -10.61 5.99
CA MET A 155 -0.73 -10.28 4.77
C MET A 155 -1.62 -10.46 3.56
N ALA A 156 -1.47 -9.57 2.58
CA ALA A 156 -2.00 -9.73 1.25
C ALA A 156 -0.91 -9.59 0.18
N ARG A 157 -0.93 -10.52 -0.79
CA ARG A 157 -0.20 -10.36 -2.05
C ARG A 157 -1.12 -9.69 -3.05
N VAL A 158 -0.68 -8.55 -3.56
CA VAL A 158 -1.52 -7.64 -4.34
C VAL A 158 -0.97 -7.53 -5.76
N PRO A 159 -1.81 -7.68 -6.80
CA PRO A 159 -1.35 -7.62 -8.18
C PRO A 159 -0.96 -6.19 -8.57
N ALA A 160 -0.19 -6.06 -9.65
CA ALA A 160 0.21 -4.75 -10.15
C ALA A 160 -1.00 -3.97 -10.67
N GLY A 161 -1.19 -2.76 -10.15
CA GLY A 161 -2.11 -1.77 -10.70
C GLY A 161 -1.48 -0.89 -11.78
N PHE A 162 -0.15 -0.93 -11.94
CA PHE A 162 0.63 -0.04 -12.82
C PHE A 162 0.32 1.45 -12.60
N SER A 163 0.07 1.84 -11.36
CA SER A 163 -0.32 3.21 -10.98
C SER A 163 0.77 4.25 -11.25
N TRP A 164 2.03 3.84 -11.38
CA TRP A 164 3.13 4.70 -11.84
C TRP A 164 2.95 5.16 -13.30
N MET A 165 2.11 4.48 -14.10
CA MET A 165 1.72 4.95 -15.43
C MET A 165 0.67 6.07 -15.39
N ASN A 166 0.23 6.52 -14.22
CA ASN A 166 -0.77 7.57 -14.07
C ASN A 166 -0.21 9.01 -14.28
N ASP A 167 1.05 9.13 -14.72
CA ASP A 167 1.59 10.39 -15.27
C ASP A 167 0.82 10.77 -16.55
N PRO A 168 0.46 12.05 -16.78
CA PRO A 168 -0.33 12.47 -17.94
C PRO A 168 0.20 12.00 -19.30
N ARG A 169 1.51 11.74 -19.42
CA ARG A 169 2.15 11.26 -20.67
C ARG A 169 1.97 9.76 -20.89
N THR A 170 1.89 8.98 -19.82
CA THR A 170 1.77 7.52 -19.88
C THR A 170 0.37 7.01 -19.60
N GLN A 171 -0.47 7.83 -18.96
CA GLN A 171 -1.83 7.49 -18.58
C GLN A 171 -2.69 7.05 -19.78
N PRO A 172 -2.61 7.69 -20.97
CA PRO A 172 -3.37 7.23 -22.14
C PRO A 172 -2.98 5.82 -22.60
N LEU A 173 -1.73 5.40 -22.36
CA LEU A 173 -1.22 4.08 -22.76
C LEU A 173 -1.56 2.97 -21.75
N GLN A 174 -1.88 3.34 -20.51
CA GLN A 174 -2.11 2.39 -19.43
C GLN A 174 -3.23 1.40 -19.78
N GLY A 175 -4.32 1.87 -20.38
CA GLY A 175 -5.45 1.04 -20.80
C GLY A 175 -5.06 -0.07 -21.77
N ALA A 176 -4.47 0.32 -22.92
CA ALA A 176 -4.04 -0.62 -23.95
C ALA A 176 -2.97 -1.61 -23.44
N PHE A 177 -2.00 -1.13 -22.66
CA PHE A 177 -0.95 -1.97 -22.08
C PHE A 177 -1.53 -3.06 -21.18
N THR A 178 -2.42 -2.68 -20.28
CA THR A 178 -3.00 -3.62 -19.31
C THR A 178 -4.08 -4.52 -19.93
N ASP A 179 -4.73 -4.10 -21.03
CA ASP A 179 -5.54 -4.97 -21.89
C ASP A 179 -4.68 -6.05 -22.57
N ALA A 180 -3.51 -5.67 -23.10
CA ALA A 180 -2.57 -6.62 -23.69
C ALA A 180 -2.07 -7.64 -22.66
N LEU A 181 -1.76 -7.21 -21.43
CA LEU A 181 -1.40 -8.12 -20.33
C LEU A 181 -2.54 -9.08 -19.97
N ALA A 182 -3.79 -8.60 -19.96
CA ALA A 182 -4.94 -9.45 -19.69
C ALA A 182 -5.16 -10.48 -20.82
N TRP A 183 -5.02 -10.05 -22.07
CA TRP A 183 -5.06 -10.94 -23.23
C TRP A 183 -3.95 -12.00 -23.17
N LEU A 184 -2.70 -11.60 -22.92
CA LEU A 184 -1.56 -12.51 -22.80
C LEU A 184 -1.81 -13.56 -21.70
N HIS A 185 -2.31 -13.12 -20.54
CA HIS A 185 -2.66 -14.03 -19.46
C HIS A 185 -3.75 -15.03 -19.88
N ARG A 186 -4.77 -14.59 -20.63
CA ARG A 186 -5.81 -15.48 -21.17
C ARG A 186 -5.28 -16.46 -22.20
N ALA A 187 -4.39 -16.03 -23.10
CA ALA A 187 -3.84 -16.85 -24.17
C ALA A 187 -2.80 -17.88 -23.67
N THR A 188 -1.96 -17.50 -22.70
CA THR A 188 -0.76 -18.28 -22.33
C THR A 188 -0.76 -18.78 -20.89
N GLY A 189 -1.62 -18.25 -20.02
CA GLY A 189 -1.56 -18.50 -18.57
C GLY A 189 -0.47 -17.71 -17.83
N VAL A 190 0.37 -16.94 -18.54
CA VAL A 190 1.41 -16.12 -17.90
C VAL A 190 0.82 -14.86 -17.28
N ALA A 191 0.80 -14.80 -15.94
CA ALA A 191 0.25 -13.68 -15.18
C ALA A 191 1.33 -12.66 -14.78
N LEU A 192 1.70 -11.75 -15.69
CA LEU A 192 2.77 -10.76 -15.43
C LEU A 192 2.46 -9.78 -14.29
N ALA A 193 1.19 -9.46 -14.07
CA ALA A 193 0.79 -8.56 -12.98
C ALA A 193 0.58 -9.28 -11.63
N LYS A 194 0.98 -10.55 -11.46
CA LYS A 194 0.72 -11.31 -10.23
C LYS A 194 1.61 -10.88 -9.06
N ASP A 195 1.04 -10.90 -7.85
CA ASP A 195 1.71 -10.73 -6.57
C ASP A 195 2.69 -9.55 -6.51
N ALA A 196 2.45 -8.46 -7.23
CA ALA A 196 3.44 -7.41 -7.44
C ALA A 196 3.82 -6.64 -6.17
N ASN A 197 2.94 -6.61 -5.18
CA ASN A 197 3.12 -5.86 -3.95
C ASN A 197 2.78 -6.72 -2.73
N PHE A 198 3.42 -6.40 -1.61
CA PHE A 198 3.05 -6.92 -0.31
C PHE A 198 2.29 -5.84 0.46
N VAL A 199 1.20 -6.24 1.11
CA VAL A 199 0.48 -5.44 2.11
C VAL A 199 0.47 -6.26 3.38
N LEU A 200 1.07 -5.74 4.45
CA LEU A 200 1.24 -6.45 5.71
C LEU A 200 0.70 -5.61 6.86
N THR A 201 0.12 -6.27 7.85
CA THR A 201 -0.19 -5.67 9.14
C THR A 201 0.53 -6.44 10.22
N PHE A 202 1.28 -5.73 11.05
CA PHE A 202 2.00 -6.27 12.17
C PHE A 202 1.46 -5.74 13.49
N ARG A 203 1.43 -6.58 14.52
CA ARG A 203 1.21 -6.18 15.91
C ARG A 203 2.54 -5.92 16.58
N ASN A 204 2.72 -4.77 17.22
CA ASN A 204 3.85 -4.56 18.10
C ASN A 204 3.59 -5.31 19.42
N THR A 205 4.31 -6.39 19.67
CA THR A 205 4.22 -7.17 20.91
C THR A 205 5.24 -6.71 21.96
N GLY A 206 6.25 -5.93 21.54
CA GLY A 206 7.37 -5.52 22.39
C GLY A 206 8.35 -6.65 22.74
N LEU A 207 8.09 -7.88 22.29
CA LEU A 207 8.91 -9.06 22.57
C LEU A 207 9.29 -9.73 21.24
N PRO A 208 10.59 -9.96 20.97
CA PRO A 208 11.00 -10.74 19.80
C PRO A 208 10.52 -12.20 19.92
N GLY A 209 10.03 -12.78 18.83
CA GLY A 209 9.87 -14.24 18.73
C GLY A 209 8.46 -14.82 18.94
N ALA A 210 7.43 -14.00 19.17
CA ALA A 210 6.04 -14.48 19.09
C ALA A 210 5.64 -14.66 17.61
N ARG A 211 5.32 -15.89 17.20
CA ARG A 211 4.83 -16.20 15.85
C ARG A 211 3.45 -16.85 15.90
N ARG A 212 2.43 -16.05 15.67
CA ARG A 212 1.08 -16.51 15.31
C ARG A 212 1.02 -16.72 13.81
N ALA A 213 0.29 -17.76 13.39
CA ALA A 213 -0.01 -17.96 11.98
C ALA A 213 -0.80 -16.75 11.46
N PRO A 214 -0.30 -16.02 10.44
CA PRO A 214 -0.96 -14.82 9.95
C PRO A 214 -2.20 -15.17 9.14
N VAL A 215 -3.16 -14.26 9.10
CA VAL A 215 -4.24 -14.33 8.11
C VAL A 215 -3.69 -13.92 6.75
N VAL A 216 -3.49 -14.90 5.86
CA VAL A 216 -3.01 -14.64 4.49
C VAL A 216 -4.20 -14.56 3.55
N ARG A 217 -4.32 -13.44 2.82
CA ARG A 217 -5.31 -13.26 1.75
C ARG A 217 -4.60 -13.02 0.42
N ARG A 218 -5.22 -13.44 -0.68
CA ARG A 218 -4.77 -13.06 -2.03
C ARG A 218 -5.74 -12.05 -2.59
N VAL A 219 -5.25 -10.87 -2.97
CA VAL A 219 -6.05 -9.93 -3.76
C VAL A 219 -6.00 -10.38 -5.21
N THR A 220 -7.15 -10.51 -5.84
CA THR A 220 -7.25 -11.03 -7.21
C THR A 220 -7.11 -9.90 -8.24
N HIS A 221 -7.66 -8.72 -7.93
CA HIS A 221 -7.77 -7.59 -8.86
C HIS A 221 -7.57 -6.25 -8.14
N VAL A 222 -7.11 -5.24 -8.88
CA VAL A 222 -6.96 -3.87 -8.41
C VAL A 222 -7.63 -2.95 -9.42
N CYS A 223 -8.49 -2.05 -8.95
CA CYS A 223 -9.14 -1.06 -9.79
C CYS A 223 -8.10 -0.07 -10.31
N ARG A 224 -8.06 0.17 -11.62
CA ARG A 224 -7.08 1.09 -12.23
C ARG A 224 -7.40 2.55 -11.99
N ARG A 225 -8.68 2.87 -11.76
CA ARG A 225 -9.14 4.23 -11.48
C ARG A 225 -8.95 4.62 -10.02
N SER A 226 -9.50 3.83 -9.10
CA SER A 226 -9.45 4.16 -7.67
C SER A 226 -8.24 3.57 -6.95
N GLY A 227 -7.56 2.57 -7.52
CA GLY A 227 -6.49 1.83 -6.84
C GLY A 227 -6.99 0.80 -5.82
N GLU A 228 -8.30 0.67 -5.64
CA GLU A 228 -8.89 -0.20 -4.63
C GLU A 228 -8.70 -1.70 -4.92
N HIS A 229 -8.50 -2.48 -3.87
CA HIS A 229 -8.15 -3.90 -3.92
C HIS A 229 -9.38 -4.82 -3.84
N ALA A 230 -9.50 -5.78 -4.75
CA ALA A 230 -10.66 -6.65 -4.89
C ALA A 230 -10.42 -8.16 -4.84
N LEU A 231 -11.37 -8.84 -4.21
CA LEU A 231 -11.63 -10.27 -4.35
C LEU A 231 -12.77 -10.42 -5.35
N VAL A 232 -12.47 -10.93 -6.55
CA VAL A 232 -13.43 -11.14 -7.63
C VAL A 232 -13.33 -12.60 -8.04
N ASP A 233 -14.44 -13.32 -7.93
CA ASP A 233 -14.57 -14.73 -8.29
C ASP A 233 -15.77 -14.91 -9.22
N PRO A 234 -15.63 -14.66 -10.53
CA PRO A 234 -16.74 -14.75 -11.46
C PRO A 234 -16.96 -16.19 -11.96
N PRO A 235 -18.21 -16.56 -12.29
CA PRO A 235 -18.51 -17.87 -12.84
C PRO A 235 -17.83 -18.10 -14.19
N ARG A 236 -17.72 -19.37 -14.59
CA ARG A 236 -17.25 -19.75 -15.94
C ARG A 236 -18.42 -19.72 -16.95
N PRO A 237 -18.19 -19.33 -18.21
CA PRO A 237 -16.93 -18.82 -18.76
C PRO A 237 -16.55 -17.45 -18.18
N TRP A 238 -15.27 -17.24 -17.90
CA TRP A 238 -14.81 -16.02 -17.23
C TRP A 238 -15.10 -14.78 -18.08
N PRO A 239 -15.59 -13.68 -17.49
CA PRO A 239 -15.87 -12.46 -18.22
C PRO A 239 -14.57 -11.81 -18.70
N THR A 240 -14.66 -10.92 -19.68
CA THR A 240 -13.50 -10.12 -20.16
C THR A 240 -13.32 -8.82 -19.38
N ARG A 241 -14.30 -8.45 -18.55
CA ARG A 241 -14.36 -7.24 -17.72
C ARG A 241 -14.93 -7.56 -16.33
N TRP A 242 -14.57 -6.76 -15.33
CA TRP A 242 -15.18 -6.77 -14.00
C TRP A 242 -15.47 -5.34 -13.54
N THR A 243 -16.48 -5.19 -12.69
CA THR A 243 -16.88 -3.88 -12.16
C THR A 243 -16.33 -3.70 -10.76
N CYS A 244 -15.66 -2.57 -10.54
CA CYS A 244 -15.14 -2.18 -9.24
C CYS A 244 -16.29 -1.95 -8.24
N PRO A 245 -16.35 -2.69 -7.12
CA PRO A 245 -17.43 -2.50 -6.13
C PRO A 245 -17.32 -1.18 -5.35
N TRP A 246 -16.17 -0.51 -5.35
CA TRP A 246 -15.99 0.78 -4.64
C TRP A 246 -16.36 1.99 -5.48
N CYS A 247 -16.00 2.01 -6.76
CA CYS A 247 -16.20 3.19 -7.62
C CYS A 247 -17.05 2.94 -8.87
N GLY A 248 -17.51 1.71 -9.10
CA GLY A 248 -18.33 1.34 -10.26
C GLY A 248 -17.58 1.25 -11.59
N GLU A 249 -16.26 1.50 -11.61
CA GLU A 249 -15.47 1.50 -12.83
C GLU A 249 -15.33 0.09 -13.45
N THR A 250 -15.44 0.01 -14.77
CA THR A 250 -15.25 -1.25 -15.49
C THR A 250 -13.78 -1.46 -15.82
N ASN A 251 -13.21 -2.56 -15.33
CA ASN A 251 -11.81 -2.91 -15.48
C ASN A 251 -11.66 -4.20 -16.29
N PRO A 252 -10.60 -4.37 -17.09
CA PRO A 252 -10.29 -5.65 -17.75
C PRO A 252 -10.11 -6.78 -16.77
N PHE A 253 -10.65 -7.92 -17.16
CA PHE A 253 -10.55 -9.16 -16.43
C PHE A 253 -9.60 -10.11 -17.18
N GLY A 254 -8.57 -10.58 -16.47
CA GLY A 254 -7.65 -11.60 -16.97
C GLY A 254 -8.26 -13.00 -16.82
N ARG A 255 -7.49 -13.95 -16.28
CA ARG A 255 -8.05 -15.13 -15.60
C ARG A 255 -8.14 -14.82 -14.10
N PRO A 256 -9.09 -15.44 -13.35
CA PRO A 256 -9.06 -15.38 -11.88
C PRO A 256 -7.74 -15.98 -11.37
N ARG A 257 -7.25 -15.49 -10.23
CA ARG A 257 -5.93 -15.78 -9.67
C ARG A 257 -6.02 -16.32 -8.25
#